data_AF-A0A3C0WDC7-F1
#
_entry.id   AF-A0A3C0WDC7-F1
#
_cell.length_a   1.000
_cell.length_b   1.000
_cell.length_c   1.000
_cell.angle_alpha   90.00
_cell.angle_beta   90.00
_cell.angle_gamma   90.00
#
_symmetry.space_group_name_H-M   'P 1'
#
loop_
_entity.id
_entity.type
_entity.pdbx_description
1 polymer ?
#
loop_
_entity_poly.entity_id
_entity_poly.type
_entity_poly.pdbx_seq_one_letter_code
_entity_poly.pdbx_strand_id
1 'polypeptide(L)'
;METPQSDSQNGLDTCNQEVEILRDQVEALKRQLIDAQRLTALGELVGTTTHEFNNILMTIMNYTQMAMRHDDEEMRQKSFDRILDASQRAAKITNSVLGMARNRSDTKEPTDLSRIIDDALVLLEREMNKYRISLDVQM
;
A
#
# COMPACT_ATOMS: atom_id res chain seq x y z
N MET A 1 -8.07 44.10 52.18
CA MET A 1 -8.87 44.32 50.97
C MET A 1 -7.99 43.96 49.80
N GLU A 2 -7.85 42.66 49.51
CA GLU A 2 -7.22 42.19 48.27
C GLU A 2 -8.28 42.27 47.17
N THR A 3 -7.88 42.80 46.02
CA THR A 3 -8.75 43.23 44.94
C THR A 3 -9.27 42.06 44.08
N PRO A 4 -10.53 42.08 43.61
CA PRO A 4 -11.14 41.03 42.77
C PRO A 4 -10.48 40.80 41.38
N GLN A 5 -9.41 41.54 41.06
CA GLN A 5 -8.68 41.41 39.80
C GLN A 5 -7.71 40.21 39.76
N SER A 6 -7.16 39.75 40.89
CA SER A 6 -6.22 38.62 40.91
C SER A 6 -6.89 37.27 40.67
N ASP A 7 -8.08 37.06 41.24
CA ASP A 7 -8.84 35.81 41.07
C ASP A 7 -9.34 35.63 39.63
N SER A 8 -9.63 36.75 38.96
CA SER A 8 -10.07 36.78 37.55
C SER A 8 -8.93 36.46 36.58
N GLN A 9 -7.71 36.96 36.85
CA GLN A 9 -6.52 36.64 36.05
C GLN A 9 -6.07 35.20 36.26
N ASN A 10 -6.09 34.71 37.50
CA ASN A 10 -5.73 33.33 37.81
C ASN A 10 -6.70 32.32 37.16
N GLY A 11 -8.00 32.64 37.12
CA GLY A 11 -9.00 31.84 36.41
C GLY A 11 -8.82 31.83 34.88
N LEU A 12 -8.42 32.95 34.29
CA LEU A 12 -8.10 33.06 32.85
C LEU A 12 -6.83 32.28 32.48
N ASP A 13 -5.80 32.34 33.31
CA ASP A 13 -4.55 31.60 33.10
C ASP A 13 -4.77 30.09 33.22
N THR A 14 -5.56 29.66 34.21
CA THR A 14 -5.94 28.25 34.38
C THR A 14 -6.75 27.74 33.17
N CYS A 15 -7.70 28.54 32.67
CA CYS A 15 -8.50 28.21 31.49
C CYS A 15 -7.64 28.13 30.22
N ASN A 16 -6.70 29.05 30.02
CA ASN A 16 -5.78 29.03 28.88
C ASN A 16 -4.87 27.79 28.91
N GLN A 17 -4.38 27.41 30.10
CA GLN A 17 -3.53 26.25 30.29
C GLN A 17 -4.30 24.95 30.03
N GLU A 18 -5.57 24.88 30.43
CA GLU A 18 -6.46 23.75 30.15
C GLU A 18 -6.78 23.64 28.64
N VAL A 19 -6.96 24.76 27.95
CA VAL A 19 -7.13 24.80 26.48
C VAL A 19 -5.87 24.31 25.75
N GLU A 20 -4.68 24.64 26.26
CA GLU A 20 -3.41 24.19 25.68
C GLU A 20 -3.22 22.67 25.84
N ILE A 21 -3.50 22.13 27.04
CA ILE A 21 -3.48 20.68 27.29
C ILE A 21 -4.46 19.94 26.38
N LEU A 22 -5.68 20.47 26.22
CA LEU A 22 -6.68 19.88 25.33
C LEU A 22 -6.24 19.92 23.86
N ARG A 23 -5.55 20.97 23.41
CA ARG A 23 -4.99 21.06 22.06
C ARG A 23 -3.91 20.01 21.82
N ASP A 24 -2.99 19.84 22.77
CA ASP A 24 -1.94 18.83 22.68
C ASP A 24 -2.51 17.41 22.65
N GLN A 25 -3.53 17.14 23.46
CA GLN A 25 -4.26 15.86 23.42
C GLN A 25 -4.95 15.63 22.07
N VAL A 26 -5.60 16.67 21.51
CA VAL A 26 -6.21 16.59 20.18
C VAL A 26 -5.17 16.33 19.09
N GLU A 27 -4.01 16.97 19.14
CA GLU A 27 -2.92 16.68 18.19
C GLU A 27 -2.39 15.27 18.32
N ALA A 28 -2.18 14.77 19.55
CA ALA A 28 -1.74 13.40 19.78
C ALA A 28 -2.75 12.38 19.25
N LEU A 29 -4.05 12.59 19.51
CA LEU A 29 -5.11 11.73 19.00
C LEU A 29 -5.22 11.79 17.47
N LYS A 30 -5.02 12.96 16.85
CA LYS A 30 -4.96 13.09 15.38
C LYS A 30 -3.80 12.28 14.80
N ARG A 31 -2.62 12.31 15.42
CA ARG A 31 -1.48 11.48 14.97
C ARG A 31 -1.79 10.00 15.08
N GLN A 32 -2.33 9.56 16.21
CA GLN A 32 -2.76 8.17 16.41
C GLN A 32 -3.84 7.74 15.41
N LEU A 33 -4.79 8.63 15.08
CA LEU A 33 -5.82 8.36 14.08
C LEU A 33 -5.23 8.17 12.69
N ILE A 34 -4.27 9.02 12.29
CA ILE A 34 -3.56 8.89 11.01
C ILE A 34 -2.81 7.56 10.95
N ASP A 35 -2.12 7.18 12.03
CA ASP A 35 -1.38 5.90 12.09
C ASP A 35 -2.33 4.70 12.04
N ALA A 36 -3.47 4.76 12.73
CA ALA A 36 -4.50 3.73 12.68
C ALA A 36 -5.09 3.59 11.26
N GLN A 37 -5.40 4.70 10.59
CA GLN A 37 -5.89 4.71 9.21
C GLN A 37 -4.88 4.11 8.23
N ARG A 38 -3.58 4.42 8.40
CA ARG A 38 -2.50 3.81 7.61
C ARG A 38 -2.46 2.29 7.80
N LEU A 39 -2.59 1.82 9.05
CA LEU A 39 -2.58 0.39 9.36
C LEU A 39 -3.80 -0.33 8.76
N THR A 40 -4.99 0.30 8.81
CA THR A 40 -6.21 -0.23 8.17
C THR A 40 -6.04 -0.33 6.67
N ALA A 41 -5.54 0.71 6.00
CA ALA A 41 -5.29 0.71 4.57
C ALA A 41 -4.26 -0.37 4.17
N LEU A 42 -3.20 -0.55 4.98
CA LEU A 42 -2.23 -1.62 4.79
C LEU A 42 -2.90 -3.01 4.92
N GLY A 43 -3.76 -3.21 5.92
CA GLY A 43 -4.48 -4.47 6.12
C GLY A 43 -5.39 -4.84 4.95
N GLU A 44 -6.10 -3.85 4.39
CA GLU A 44 -6.95 -4.04 3.20
C GLU A 44 -6.11 -4.40 1.96
N LEU A 45 -4.98 -3.71 1.77
CA LEU A 45 -4.01 -4.03 0.72
C LEU A 45 -3.39 -5.42 0.88
N VAL A 46 -3.00 -5.83 2.09
CA VAL A 46 -2.47 -7.16 2.36
C VAL A 46 -3.54 -8.22 2.09
N GLY A 47 -4.79 -7.99 2.48
CA GLY A 47 -5.90 -8.91 2.22
C GLY A 47 -6.15 -9.13 0.73
N THR A 48 -6.26 -8.04 -0.04
CA THR A 48 -6.44 -8.08 -1.49
C THR A 48 -5.24 -8.72 -2.20
N THR A 49 -4.02 -8.36 -1.79
CA THR A 49 -2.79 -8.93 -2.32
C THR A 49 -2.67 -10.43 -2.03
N THR A 50 -2.99 -10.86 -0.80
CA THR A 50 -2.97 -12.29 -0.43
C THR A 50 -3.92 -13.08 -1.32
N HIS A 51 -5.10 -12.55 -1.58
CA HIS A 51 -6.05 -13.16 -2.49
C HIS A 51 -5.49 -13.22 -3.93
N GLU A 52 -4.90 -12.16 -4.45
CA GLU A 52 -4.25 -12.18 -5.77
C GLU A 52 -3.10 -13.17 -5.87
N PHE A 53 -2.28 -13.27 -4.83
CA PHE A 53 -1.16 -14.19 -4.78
C PHE A 53 -1.63 -15.64 -4.83
N ASN A 54 -2.70 -15.98 -4.10
CA ASN A 54 -3.32 -17.30 -4.18
C ASN A 54 -3.84 -17.61 -5.59
N ASN A 55 -4.39 -16.63 -6.30
CA ASN A 55 -4.84 -16.83 -7.68
C ASN A 55 -3.67 -17.14 -8.64
N ILE A 56 -2.54 -16.49 -8.42
CA ILE A 56 -1.32 -16.74 -9.19
C ILE A 56 -0.77 -18.14 -8.91
N LEU A 57 -0.72 -18.55 -7.63
CA LEU A 57 -0.31 -19.90 -7.26
C LEU A 57 -1.21 -20.97 -7.89
N MET A 58 -2.52 -20.75 -7.90
CA MET A 58 -3.45 -21.67 -8.53
C MET A 58 -3.21 -21.78 -10.04
N THR A 59 -2.89 -20.67 -10.70
CA THR A 59 -2.52 -20.63 -12.12
C THR A 59 -1.25 -21.43 -12.39
N ILE A 60 -0.19 -21.19 -11.61
CA ILE A 60 1.08 -21.94 -11.69
C ILE A 60 0.82 -23.44 -11.54
N MET A 61 0.04 -23.83 -10.54
CA MET A 61 -0.25 -25.22 -10.24
C MET A 61 -1.03 -25.90 -11.37
N ASN A 62 -2.04 -25.24 -11.94
CA ASN A 62 -2.83 -25.76 -13.05
C ASN A 62 -1.98 -25.97 -14.31
N TYR A 63 -1.16 -24.98 -14.70
CA TYR A 63 -0.29 -25.12 -15.87
C TYR A 63 0.83 -26.13 -15.65
N THR A 64 1.32 -26.28 -14.41
CA THR A 64 2.28 -27.34 -14.07
C THR A 64 1.64 -28.71 -14.27
N GLN A 65 0.41 -28.91 -13.78
CA GLN A 65 -0.33 -30.15 -14.00
C GLN A 65 -0.60 -30.40 -15.49
N MET A 66 -0.88 -29.36 -16.27
CA MET A 66 -1.10 -29.47 -17.72
C MET A 66 0.20 -29.88 -18.44
N ALA A 67 1.33 -29.26 -18.09
CA ALA A 67 2.65 -29.61 -18.62
C ALA A 67 3.06 -31.06 -18.28
N MET A 68 2.67 -31.56 -17.10
CA MET A 68 2.95 -32.94 -16.68
C MET A 68 2.05 -33.98 -17.35
N ARG A 69 0.86 -33.60 -17.84
CA ARG A 69 -0.12 -34.54 -18.43
C ARG A 69 0.01 -34.71 -19.93
N HIS A 70 0.71 -33.80 -20.62
CA HIS A 70 0.81 -33.79 -22.08
C HIS A 70 2.26 -34.01 -22.53
N ASP A 71 2.46 -34.98 -23.44
CA ASP A 71 3.76 -35.24 -24.07
C ASP A 71 4.05 -34.27 -25.24
N ASP A 72 3.04 -33.52 -25.69
CA ASP A 72 3.16 -32.51 -26.74
C ASP A 72 4.12 -31.39 -26.30
N GLU A 73 5.23 -31.25 -27.04
CA GLU A 73 6.28 -30.26 -26.81
C GLU A 73 5.76 -28.82 -26.86
N GLU A 74 4.88 -28.50 -27.81
CA GLU A 74 4.34 -27.15 -28.01
C GLU A 74 3.40 -26.77 -26.85
N MET A 75 2.56 -27.72 -26.42
CA MET A 75 1.64 -27.51 -25.31
C MET A 75 2.36 -27.40 -23.97
N ARG A 76 3.44 -28.18 -23.79
CA ARG A 76 4.31 -28.12 -22.62
C ARG A 76 5.07 -26.79 -22.57
N GLN A 77 5.63 -26.33 -23.69
CA GLN A 77 6.30 -25.04 -23.77
C GLN A 77 5.35 -23.88 -23.43
N LYS A 78 4.14 -23.87 -24.00
CA LYS A 78 3.10 -22.87 -23.66
C LYS A 78 2.76 -22.88 -22.17
N SER A 79 2.73 -24.06 -21.55
CA SER A 79 2.47 -24.19 -20.12
C SER A 79 3.60 -23.61 -19.28
N PHE A 80 4.86 -23.83 -19.68
CA PHE A 80 6.02 -23.22 -19.02
C PHE A 80 6.04 -21.70 -19.15
N ASP A 81 5.72 -21.16 -20.33
CA ASP A 81 5.63 -19.71 -20.53
C ASP A 81 4.57 -19.10 -19.60
N ARG A 82 3.40 -19.75 -19.46
CA ARG A 82 2.35 -19.31 -18.53
C ARG A 82 2.76 -19.38 -17.07
N ILE A 83 3.53 -20.40 -16.68
CA ILE A 83 4.09 -20.52 -15.32
C ILE A 83 5.08 -19.39 -15.06
N LEU A 84 5.96 -19.09 -16.02
CA LEU A 84 6.95 -18.03 -15.90
C LEU A 84 6.28 -16.66 -15.75
N ASP A 85 5.31 -16.34 -16.62
CA ASP A 85 4.54 -15.09 -16.54
C ASP A 85 3.84 -14.94 -15.18
N ALA A 86 3.17 -16.00 -14.72
CA ALA A 86 2.49 -16.01 -13.43
C ALA A 86 3.48 -15.79 -12.28
N SER A 87 4.64 -16.44 -12.32
CA SER A 87 5.69 -16.31 -11.30
C SER A 87 6.28 -14.90 -11.26
N GLN A 88 6.52 -14.28 -12.43
CA GLN A 88 6.98 -12.90 -12.52
C GLN A 88 5.95 -11.93 -11.95
N ARG A 89 4.66 -12.13 -12.24
CA ARG A 89 3.57 -11.32 -11.66
C ARG A 89 3.52 -11.47 -10.14
N ALA A 90 3.70 -12.68 -9.61
CA ALA A 90 3.79 -12.92 -8.17
C ALA A 90 4.93 -12.11 -7.54
N ALA A 91 6.12 -12.13 -8.16
CA ALA A 91 7.29 -11.41 -7.69
C ALA A 91 7.06 -9.89 -7.63
N LYS A 92 6.45 -9.31 -8.68
CA LYS A 92 6.11 -7.88 -8.72
C LYS A 92 5.17 -7.50 -7.57
N ILE A 93 4.09 -8.27 -7.37
CA ILE A 93 3.13 -8.04 -6.29
C ILE A 93 3.80 -8.12 -4.91
N THR A 94 4.64 -9.12 -4.66
CA THR A 94 5.36 -9.23 -3.37
C THR A 94 6.31 -8.07 -3.13
N ASN A 95 6.99 -7.57 -4.17
CA ASN A 95 7.86 -6.40 -4.06
C ASN A 95 7.07 -5.12 -3.75
N SER A 96 5.90 -4.93 -4.35
CA SER A 96 5.04 -3.79 -4.05
C SER A 96 4.56 -3.79 -2.60
N VAL A 97 4.12 -4.93 -2.07
CA VAL A 97 3.71 -5.05 -0.65
C VAL A 97 4.88 -4.78 0.28
N LEU A 98 6.05 -5.36 0.00
CA LEU A 98 7.24 -5.15 0.82
C LEU A 98 7.70 -3.67 0.78
N GLY A 99 7.56 -3.01 -0.38
CA GLY A 99 7.84 -1.60 -0.57
C GLY A 99 6.92 -0.70 0.24
N MET A 100 5.65 -1.07 0.38
CA MET A 100 4.67 -0.34 1.21
C MET A 100 4.82 -0.63 2.71
N ALA A 101 5.22 -1.85 3.07
CA ALA A 101 5.49 -2.23 4.46
C ALA A 101 6.80 -1.63 5.00
N ARG A 102 7.77 -1.32 4.14
CA ARG A 102 8.96 -0.57 4.54
C ARG A 102 8.54 0.84 4.93
N ASN A 103 8.56 1.10 6.23
CA ASN A 103 8.47 2.43 6.80
C ASN A 103 9.61 3.27 6.20
N ARG A 104 9.33 4.04 5.15
CA ARG A 104 10.31 4.96 4.59
C ARG A 104 10.62 5.98 5.69
N SER A 105 11.88 6.08 6.06
CA SER A 105 12.36 7.22 6.83
C SER A 105 11.87 8.50 6.15
N ASP A 106 11.51 9.51 6.93
CA ASP A 106 10.95 10.81 6.49
C ASP A 106 11.95 11.64 5.63
N THR A 107 12.97 10.99 5.09
CA THR A 107 14.06 11.54 4.30
C THR A 107 13.68 11.51 2.82
N LYS A 108 13.54 12.68 2.22
CA LYS A 108 13.45 12.82 0.76
C LYS A 108 14.78 12.42 0.14
N GLU A 109 14.76 11.42 -0.73
CA GLU A 109 15.92 10.97 -1.49
C GLU A 109 15.67 11.11 -3.01
N PRO A 110 16.69 11.45 -3.81
CA PRO A 110 16.59 11.39 -5.26
C PRO A 110 16.14 9.99 -5.69
N THR A 111 15.00 9.90 -6.36
CA THR A 111 14.41 8.62 -6.76
C THR A 111 14.11 8.63 -8.24
N ASP A 112 14.31 7.48 -8.88
CA ASP A 112 13.94 7.24 -10.27
C ASP A 112 12.41 7.22 -10.41
N LEU A 113 11.87 8.29 -10.98
CA LEU A 113 10.44 8.46 -11.19
C LEU A 113 9.89 7.48 -12.24
N SER A 114 10.67 7.19 -13.28
CA SER A 114 10.26 6.26 -14.34
C SER A 114 10.00 4.88 -13.76
N ARG A 115 10.89 4.42 -12.87
CA ARG A 115 10.70 3.13 -12.19
C ARG A 115 9.44 3.08 -11.31
N ILE A 116 9.13 4.18 -10.62
CA ILE A 116 7.90 4.27 -9.80
C ILE A 116 6.66 4.20 -10.69
N ILE A 117 6.69 4.91 -11.83
CA ILE A 117 5.59 4.90 -12.79
C ILE A 117 5.40 3.48 -13.33
N ASP A 118 6.47 2.80 -13.74
CA ASP A 118 6.40 1.42 -14.24
C ASP A 118 5.79 0.46 -13.20
N ASP A 119 6.24 0.53 -11.94
CA ASP A 119 5.71 -0.29 -10.85
C ASP A 119 4.21 -0.02 -10.62
N ALA A 120 3.78 1.25 -10.68
CA ALA A 120 2.37 1.62 -10.54
C ALA A 120 1.52 1.14 -11.73
N LEU A 121 2.05 1.25 -12.96
CA LEU A 121 1.38 0.81 -14.17
C LEU A 121 1.16 -0.71 -14.20
N VAL A 122 2.12 -1.49 -13.69
CA VAL A 122 1.96 -2.93 -13.50
C VAL A 122 0.80 -3.26 -12.58
N LEU A 123 0.68 -2.54 -11.45
CA LEU A 123 -0.40 -2.79 -10.49
C LEU A 123 -1.77 -2.48 -11.10
N LEU A 124 -1.87 -1.42 -11.90
CA LEU A 124 -3.10 -0.98 -12.55
C LEU A 124 -3.44 -1.77 -13.82
N GLU A 125 -2.54 -2.63 -14.31
CA GLU A 125 -2.70 -3.37 -15.57
C GLU A 125 -4.03 -4.12 -15.63
N ARG A 126 -4.46 -4.69 -14.49
CA ARG A 126 -5.72 -5.43 -14.40
C ARG A 126 -6.94 -4.51 -14.53
N GLU A 127 -6.99 -3.37 -13.83
CA GLU A 127 -8.07 -2.41 -13.99
C GLU A 127 -8.10 -1.83 -15.40
N MET A 128 -6.95 -1.48 -15.96
CA MET A 128 -6.87 -0.88 -17.30
C MET A 128 -7.40 -1.83 -18.36
N ASN A 129 -7.04 -3.12 -18.28
CA ASN A 129 -7.62 -4.15 -19.13
C ASN A 129 -9.14 -4.30 -18.93
N LYS A 130 -9.61 -4.29 -17.67
CA LYS A 130 -11.04 -4.40 -17.35
C LYS A 130 -11.86 -3.23 -17.94
N TYR A 131 -11.34 -2.01 -17.86
CA TYR A 131 -12.01 -0.81 -18.33
C TYR A 131 -11.62 -0.40 -19.76
N ARG A 132 -10.82 -1.22 -20.46
CA ARG A 132 -10.35 -1.00 -21.84
C ARG A 132 -9.62 0.33 -22.01
N ILE A 133 -8.80 0.68 -21.03
CA ILE A 133 -7.98 1.89 -21.04
C ILE A 133 -6.65 1.56 -21.74
N SER A 134 -6.30 2.36 -22.75
CA SER A 134 -4.98 2.30 -23.40
C SER A 134 -4.10 3.43 -22.86
N LEU A 135 -2.84 3.11 -22.56
CA LEU A 135 -1.85 4.09 -22.11
C LEU A 135 -0.87 4.40 -23.23
N ASP A 136 -0.64 5.70 -23.43
CA ASP A 136 0.52 6.20 -24.15
C ASP A 136 1.41 6.91 -23.13
N VAL A 137 2.58 6.33 -22.85
CA VAL A 137 3.52 6.89 -21.89
C VAL A 137 4.63 7.58 -22.68
N GLN A 138 4.60 8.91 -22.69
CA GLN A 138 5.69 9.72 -23.22
C GLN A 138 6.70 9.95 -22.10
N MET A 139 7.78 9.16 -22.08
CA MET A 139 8.93 9.37 -21.20
C MET A 139 10.05 10.12 -21.92
#